data_AF-A0AAD9J8L5-F1
#
_entry.id   AF-A0AAD9J8L5-F1
#
_cell.length_a   1.000
_cell.length_b   1.000
_cell.length_c   1.000
_cell.angle_alpha   90.00
_cell.angle_beta   90.00
_cell.angle_gamma   90.00
#
_symmetry.space_group_name_H-M   'P 1'
#
loop_
_entity.id
_entity.type
_entity.pdbx_description
1 polymer ?
#
loop_
_entity_poly.entity_id
_entity_poly.type
_entity_poly.pdbx_seq_one_letter_code
_entity_poly.pdbx_strand_id
1 'polypeptide(L)'
;MDTDSGTYRHNRSHLRKTNESDPLNDAYSSTTNAKVKRYVADQPAMSDYSTDTPVSEDVYSDTPTPTQQNTTVMTAAKLCGKNAPFNGDKLKVDGHSYGVDDIPNLPSHLNPEKACTKRTNYVIIFFGKHSPLSNFHECSLTHDGAQYTGVEQRYQQKKAERARNDKLAQQIISTTFPARQKYLGDKVKVDDETWKTTGLIEMYNAVKAKYFSK
;
A
#
# COMPACT_ATOMS: atom_id res chain seq x y z
N MET A 1 -49.76 -45.95 -17.59
CA MET A 1 -48.62 -46.67 -16.98
C MET A 1 -47.83 -47.22 -18.13
N ASP A 2 -46.70 -46.59 -18.46
CA ASP A 2 -45.72 -47.14 -19.39
C ASP A 2 -44.34 -46.71 -18.87
N THR A 3 -43.55 -47.71 -18.52
CA THR A 3 -42.15 -47.62 -18.17
C THR A 3 -41.34 -47.63 -19.45
N ASP A 4 -40.36 -46.74 -19.61
CA ASP A 4 -39.19 -47.10 -20.41
C ASP A 4 -37.90 -46.49 -19.87
N SER A 5 -36.91 -47.36 -19.79
CA SER A 5 -35.62 -47.20 -19.12
C SER A 5 -34.52 -47.14 -20.17
N GLY A 6 -33.92 -45.97 -20.35
CA GLY A 6 -32.76 -45.78 -21.23
C GLY A 6 -31.47 -45.64 -20.43
N THR A 7 -30.59 -46.64 -20.50
CA THR A 7 -29.20 -46.56 -20.07
C THR A 7 -28.31 -46.16 -21.26
N TYR A 8 -27.35 -45.25 -21.06
CA TYR A 8 -26.20 -45.10 -21.96
C TYR A 8 -24.91 -44.77 -21.19
N ARG A 9 -23.88 -45.56 -21.47
CA ARG A 9 -22.51 -45.49 -20.93
C ARG A 9 -21.59 -44.66 -21.84
N HIS A 10 -20.55 -44.08 -21.21
CA HIS A 10 -19.17 -43.85 -21.71
C HIS A 10 -18.95 -42.92 -22.91
N ASN A 11 -18.15 -41.84 -22.75
CA ASN A 11 -16.68 -41.94 -22.84
C ASN A 11 -15.92 -40.63 -22.58
N ARG A 12 -14.68 -40.88 -22.18
CA ARG A 12 -13.53 -40.04 -21.82
C ARG A 12 -12.94 -39.28 -23.02
N SER A 13 -12.51 -38.03 -22.85
CA SER A 13 -11.38 -37.48 -23.63
C SER A 13 -10.67 -36.35 -22.90
N HIS A 14 -9.36 -36.53 -22.74
CA HIS A 14 -8.39 -35.53 -22.28
C HIS A 14 -8.29 -34.34 -23.25
N LEU A 15 -8.15 -33.13 -22.71
CA LEU A 15 -7.37 -32.07 -23.37
C LEU A 15 -6.53 -31.30 -22.34
N ARG A 16 -5.25 -31.18 -22.69
CA ARG A 16 -4.16 -30.48 -22.00
C ARG A 16 -4.22 -28.98 -22.29
N LYS A 17 -3.83 -28.20 -21.27
CA LYS A 17 -3.05 -26.93 -21.28
C LYS A 17 -3.59 -25.75 -22.09
N THR A 18 -3.79 -24.63 -21.41
CA THR A 18 -2.94 -23.41 -21.58
C THR A 18 -2.89 -22.63 -20.26
N ASN A 19 -1.67 -22.22 -19.89
CA ASN A 19 -1.42 -21.21 -18.87
C ASN A 19 -1.91 -19.88 -19.43
N GLU A 20 -2.98 -19.32 -18.88
CA GLU A 20 -3.31 -17.92 -19.09
C GLU A 20 -2.65 -17.11 -17.98
N SER A 21 -1.64 -16.35 -18.38
CA SER A 21 -1.06 -15.26 -17.62
C SER A 21 -2.13 -14.22 -17.29
N ASP A 22 -2.32 -13.92 -16.00
CA ASP A 22 -3.17 -12.84 -15.51
C ASP A 22 -2.80 -11.49 -16.17
N PRO A 23 -3.73 -10.83 -16.90
CA PRO A 23 -3.45 -9.57 -17.60
C PRO A 23 -3.49 -8.34 -16.69
N LEU A 24 -3.50 -8.51 -15.37
CA LEU A 24 -3.70 -7.40 -14.41
C LEU A 24 -2.43 -6.60 -14.08
N ASN A 25 -1.27 -6.94 -14.65
CA ASN A 25 0.00 -6.34 -14.24
C ASN A 25 0.46 -5.11 -15.05
N ASP A 26 -0.13 -4.82 -16.22
CA ASP A 26 0.43 -3.81 -17.14
C ASP A 26 -0.46 -2.57 -17.42
N ALA A 27 -1.59 -2.40 -16.71
CA ALA A 27 -2.59 -1.37 -17.06
C ALA A 27 -2.65 -0.14 -16.13
N TYR A 28 -1.54 0.26 -15.49
CA TYR A 28 -1.48 1.56 -14.81
C TYR A 28 -0.27 2.38 -15.23
N SER A 29 -0.20 2.64 -16.54
CA SER A 29 0.48 3.81 -17.10
C SER A 29 -0.57 4.84 -17.52
N SER A 30 -0.63 5.94 -16.77
CA SER A 30 -1.21 7.25 -17.06
C SER A 30 -2.15 7.40 -18.27
N THR A 31 -3.44 7.65 -18.04
CA THR A 31 -4.16 8.87 -18.48
C THR A 31 -5.61 8.87 -17.99
N THR A 32 -6.02 9.94 -17.31
CA THR A 32 -7.26 10.67 -17.64
C THR A 32 -7.25 12.00 -16.87
N ASN A 33 -6.97 13.07 -17.60
CA ASN A 33 -7.36 14.42 -17.21
C ASN A 33 -8.88 14.51 -17.28
N ALA A 34 -9.55 14.41 -16.14
CA ALA A 34 -10.96 14.79 -16.01
C ALA A 34 -11.13 15.62 -14.74
N LYS A 35 -11.41 16.91 -14.95
CA LYS A 35 -11.77 17.98 -13.99
C LYS A 35 -12.15 17.47 -12.58
N VAL A 36 -11.16 17.45 -11.68
CA VAL A 36 -11.42 17.48 -10.24
C VAL A 36 -11.54 18.95 -9.84
N LYS A 37 -12.77 19.40 -9.58
CA LYS A 37 -12.99 20.67 -8.85
C LYS A 37 -12.34 20.52 -7.48
N ARG A 38 -11.24 21.25 -7.27
CA ARG A 38 -10.57 21.35 -5.98
C ARG A 38 -11.51 22.05 -4.99
N TYR A 39 -12.07 21.31 -4.04
CA TYR A 39 -12.52 21.89 -2.79
C TYR A 39 -11.33 21.92 -1.85
N VAL A 40 -10.73 23.09 -1.71
CA VAL A 40 -9.86 23.42 -0.59
C VAL A 40 -10.80 23.57 0.60
N ALA A 41 -10.78 22.60 1.52
CA ALA A 41 -11.41 22.80 2.81
C ALA A 41 -10.58 23.83 3.57
N ASP A 42 -11.22 24.92 3.98
CA ASP A 42 -10.65 25.95 4.86
C ASP A 42 -10.01 25.27 6.08
N GLN A 43 -8.68 25.25 6.10
CA GLN A 43 -7.92 25.14 7.33
C GLN A 43 -7.88 26.55 7.93
N PRO A 44 -8.09 26.73 9.25
CA PRO A 44 -7.93 28.03 9.87
C PRO A 44 -6.53 28.58 9.59
N ALA A 45 -6.47 29.85 9.19
CA ALA A 45 -5.21 30.54 8.94
C ALA A 45 -4.34 30.51 10.20
N MET A 46 -3.18 29.87 10.11
CA MET A 46 -2.07 30.04 11.06
C MET A 46 -1.40 31.40 10.77
N SER A 47 -2.09 32.49 11.05
CA SER A 47 -1.45 33.79 11.24
C SER A 47 -0.85 33.77 12.65
N ASP A 48 0.48 33.81 12.73
CA ASP A 48 1.31 34.33 13.84
C ASP A 48 2.65 33.58 14.02
N TYR A 49 3.29 33.15 12.92
CA TYR A 49 4.75 32.92 12.96
C TYR A 49 5.47 34.12 12.33
N SER A 50 6.01 34.95 13.24
CA SER A 50 6.92 36.06 12.97
C SER A 50 8.05 35.65 12.02
N THR A 51 8.14 36.33 10.88
CA THR A 51 9.27 36.23 9.94
C THR A 51 10.31 37.25 10.32
N ASP A 52 11.36 36.85 11.04
CA ASP A 52 12.64 37.58 11.01
C ASP A 52 13.76 36.77 11.66
N THR A 53 14.38 35.90 10.86
CA THR A 53 15.83 35.66 10.91
C THR A 53 16.27 35.00 9.60
N PRO A 54 17.22 35.56 8.83
CA PRO A 54 17.76 34.87 7.67
C PRO A 54 18.68 33.74 8.17
N VAL A 55 18.20 32.49 8.08
CA VAL A 55 19.05 31.32 8.32
C VAL A 55 19.89 31.12 7.06
N SER A 56 21.21 31.08 7.22
CA SER A 56 22.16 30.79 6.15
C SER A 56 21.76 29.51 5.42
N GLU A 57 21.64 29.59 4.09
CA GLU A 57 21.64 28.40 3.23
C GLU A 57 23.05 27.82 3.20
N ASP A 58 23.45 27.17 4.29
CA ASP A 58 24.60 26.29 4.27
C ASP A 58 24.21 25.05 3.44
N VAL A 59 24.55 25.11 2.16
CA VAL A 59 24.48 24.01 1.22
C VAL A 59 25.39 22.90 1.72
N TYR A 60 24.83 21.98 2.51
CA TYR A 60 25.51 20.75 2.93
C TYR A 60 25.64 19.83 1.70
N SER A 61 26.74 19.93 0.98
CA SER A 61 27.08 19.05 -0.14
C SER A 61 27.89 17.84 0.34
N ASP A 62 27.39 17.11 1.32
CA ASP A 62 28.00 15.82 1.70
C ASP A 62 27.40 14.72 0.82
N THR A 63 28.20 14.28 -0.15
CA THR A 63 27.84 13.09 -0.93
C THR A 63 27.98 11.88 -0.01
N PRO A 64 26.92 11.10 0.24
CA PRO A 64 26.97 10.00 1.19
C PRO A 64 27.96 8.93 0.73
N THR A 65 28.74 8.41 1.67
CA THR A 65 29.71 7.33 1.41
C THR A 65 29.00 6.06 0.92
N PRO A 66 29.69 5.19 0.15
CA PRO A 66 29.18 3.88 -0.26
C PRO A 66 28.48 3.08 0.85
N THR A 67 29.08 3.08 2.04
CA THR A 67 28.55 2.42 3.24
C THR A 67 27.25 3.06 3.72
N GLN A 68 27.14 4.38 3.73
CA GLN A 68 25.92 5.11 4.10
C GLN A 68 24.79 4.85 3.11
N GLN A 69 25.10 4.82 1.81
CA GLN A 69 24.12 4.55 0.76
C GLN A 69 23.55 3.12 0.88
N ASN A 70 24.42 2.12 1.00
CA ASN A 70 23.99 0.72 1.18
C ASN A 70 23.22 0.50 2.50
N THR A 71 23.59 1.21 3.57
CA THR A 71 22.84 1.17 4.84
C THR A 71 21.43 1.73 4.70
N THR A 72 21.26 2.77 3.88
CA THR A 72 19.95 3.38 3.59
C THR A 72 19.07 2.40 2.83
N VAL A 73 19.61 1.72 1.81
CA VAL A 73 18.90 0.69 1.04
C VAL A 73 18.55 -0.52 1.91
N MET A 74 19.46 -0.97 2.78
CA MET A 74 19.16 -2.04 3.74
C MET A 74 18.00 -1.64 4.67
N THR A 75 18.00 -0.40 5.16
CA THR A 75 16.93 0.12 6.02
C THR A 75 15.60 0.13 5.28
N ALA A 76 15.58 0.61 4.03
CA ALA A 76 14.38 0.58 3.18
C ALA A 76 13.89 -0.86 2.93
N ALA A 77 14.79 -1.80 2.65
CA ALA A 77 14.46 -3.20 2.46
C ALA A 77 13.84 -3.83 3.73
N LYS A 78 14.43 -3.58 4.90
CA LYS A 78 13.90 -4.03 6.21
C LYS A 78 12.52 -3.44 6.49
N LEU A 79 12.32 -2.15 6.20
CA LEU A 79 11.03 -1.48 6.33
C LEU A 79 9.97 -2.08 5.39
N CYS A 80 10.38 -2.64 4.25
CA CYS A 80 9.51 -3.39 3.35
C CYS A 80 9.36 -4.88 3.73
N GLY A 81 9.82 -5.28 4.92
CA GLY A 81 9.76 -6.67 5.39
C GLY A 81 10.70 -7.63 4.65
N LYS A 82 11.72 -7.11 3.93
CA LYS A 82 12.66 -7.91 3.16
C LYS A 82 13.90 -8.26 3.98
N ASN A 83 14.37 -9.49 3.81
CA ASN A 83 15.67 -9.89 4.33
C ASN A 83 16.77 -9.31 3.42
N ALA A 84 17.67 -8.53 4.01
CA ALA A 84 18.66 -7.74 3.28
C ALA A 84 20.08 -7.91 3.87
N PRO A 85 20.68 -9.11 3.84
CA PRO A 85 22.03 -9.32 4.37
C PRO A 85 23.10 -8.70 3.47
N PHE A 86 24.20 -8.29 4.10
CA PHE A 86 25.42 -7.93 3.39
C PHE A 86 26.19 -9.18 2.97
N ASN A 87 26.85 -9.08 1.81
CA ASN A 87 27.84 -10.03 1.34
C ASN A 87 29.03 -9.25 0.76
N GLY A 88 30.01 -8.94 1.60
CA GLY A 88 31.04 -7.94 1.29
C GLY A 88 30.41 -6.56 1.10
N ASP A 89 30.76 -5.88 0.01
CA ASP A 89 30.28 -4.53 -0.32
C ASP A 89 28.91 -4.51 -1.02
N LYS A 90 28.24 -5.66 -1.13
CA LYS A 90 26.96 -5.81 -1.83
C LYS A 90 25.84 -6.17 -0.87
N LEU A 91 24.67 -5.55 -1.08
CA LEU A 91 23.43 -5.87 -0.39
C LEU A 91 22.65 -6.93 -1.16
N LYS A 92 22.26 -8.03 -0.52
CA LYS A 92 21.40 -9.05 -1.13
C LYS A 92 19.94 -8.80 -0.77
N VAL A 93 19.06 -8.54 -1.74
CA VAL A 93 17.61 -8.40 -1.53
C VAL A 93 16.88 -9.25 -2.57
N ASP A 94 15.96 -10.12 -2.13
CA ASP A 94 15.17 -11.00 -3.01
C ASP A 94 16.04 -11.81 -4.01
N GLY A 95 17.18 -12.33 -3.54
CA GLY A 95 18.11 -13.11 -4.37
C GLY A 95 18.99 -12.29 -5.32
N HIS A 96 18.77 -10.98 -5.42
CA HIS A 96 19.57 -10.06 -6.24
C HIS A 96 20.64 -9.40 -5.38
N SER A 97 21.83 -9.16 -5.94
CA SER A 97 22.93 -8.48 -5.26
C SER A 97 23.10 -7.09 -5.84
N TYR A 98 23.06 -6.07 -4.99
CA TYR A 98 23.20 -4.66 -5.37
C TYR A 98 24.48 -4.09 -4.75
N GLY A 99 25.37 -3.58 -5.60
CA GLY A 99 26.45 -2.69 -5.20
C GLY A 99 26.01 -1.23 -5.23
N VAL A 100 26.95 -0.34 -4.90
CA VAL A 100 26.74 1.12 -4.88
C VAL A 100 26.34 1.63 -6.26
N ASP A 101 26.97 1.08 -7.31
CA ASP A 101 26.69 1.45 -8.70
C ASP A 101 25.30 0.99 -9.17
N ASP A 102 24.67 0.04 -8.47
CA ASP A 102 23.34 -0.48 -8.82
C ASP A 102 22.20 0.33 -8.19
N ILE A 103 22.51 1.28 -7.29
CA ILE A 103 21.51 2.07 -6.54
C ILE A 103 20.53 2.83 -7.45
N PRO A 104 20.96 3.51 -8.53
CA PRO A 104 20.04 4.18 -9.46
C PRO A 104 19.04 3.21 -10.10
N ASN A 105 19.45 1.95 -10.26
CA ASN A 105 18.70 0.88 -10.92
C ASN A 105 17.90 0.01 -9.96
N LEU A 106 17.94 0.32 -8.65
CA LEU A 106 17.12 -0.38 -7.66
C LEU A 106 15.62 -0.32 -8.03
N PRO A 107 14.88 -1.40 -7.76
CA PRO A 107 13.42 -1.37 -7.76
C PRO A 107 12.92 -0.18 -6.94
N SER A 108 11.83 0.46 -7.38
CA SER A 108 11.32 1.69 -6.76
C SER A 108 11.02 1.57 -5.26
N HIS A 109 10.68 0.38 -4.79
CA HIS A 109 10.42 0.09 -3.37
C HIS A 109 11.70 -0.10 -2.53
N LEU A 110 12.86 -0.29 -3.16
CA LEU A 110 14.17 -0.39 -2.51
C LEU A 110 15.01 0.88 -2.71
N ASN A 111 14.67 1.68 -3.71
CA ASN A 111 15.35 2.95 -3.97
C ASN A 111 14.72 4.06 -3.10
N PRO A 112 15.41 4.55 -2.06
CA PRO A 112 14.87 5.58 -1.16
C PRO A 112 14.55 6.90 -1.87
N GLU A 113 15.28 7.25 -2.94
CA GLU A 113 15.02 8.46 -3.75
C GLU A 113 13.73 8.35 -4.57
N LYS A 114 13.36 7.13 -4.98
CA LYS A 114 12.09 6.85 -5.67
C LYS A 114 10.94 6.61 -4.69
N ALA A 115 11.23 6.07 -3.50
CA ALA A 115 10.23 5.81 -2.47
C ALA A 115 9.77 7.08 -1.76
N CYS A 116 10.68 8.06 -1.59
CA CYS A 116 10.37 9.35 -1.00
C CYS A 116 11.26 10.48 -1.53
N THR A 117 10.72 11.69 -1.53
CA THR A 117 11.42 12.92 -1.89
C THR A 117 11.42 13.85 -0.68
N LYS A 118 12.61 14.17 -0.15
CA LYS A 118 12.77 15.25 0.82
C LYS A 118 12.54 16.58 0.10
N ARG A 119 11.60 17.40 0.59
CA ARG A 119 11.33 18.75 0.05
C ARG A 119 11.99 19.83 0.88
N THR A 120 11.97 19.68 2.20
CA THR A 120 12.63 20.57 3.16
C THR A 120 13.19 19.73 4.32
N ASN A 121 13.80 20.36 5.33
CA ASN A 121 14.23 19.66 6.55
C ASN A 121 13.08 19.06 7.37
N TYR A 122 11.84 19.51 7.15
CA TYR A 122 10.66 19.09 7.91
C TYR A 122 9.61 18.38 7.05
N VAL A 123 9.78 18.35 5.73
CA VAL A 123 8.79 17.82 4.79
C VAL A 123 9.42 16.73 3.94
N ILE A 124 8.85 15.52 4.07
CA ILE A 124 9.15 14.35 3.24
C ILE A 124 7.86 13.96 2.52
N ILE A 125 7.93 13.83 1.21
CA ILE A 125 6.84 13.26 0.40
C ILE A 125 7.19 11.81 0.15
N PHE A 126 6.28 10.89 0.43
CA PHE A 126 6.44 9.47 0.10
C PHE A 126 5.43 9.07 -0.97
N PHE A 127 5.75 8.02 -1.73
CA PHE A 127 4.90 7.56 -2.83
C PHE A 127 4.65 6.06 -2.76
N GLY A 128 3.41 5.69 -3.11
CA GLY A 128 3.02 4.31 -3.33
C GLY A 128 2.78 3.48 -2.07
N LYS A 129 2.46 2.19 -2.30
CA LYS A 129 2.14 1.20 -1.26
C LYS A 129 3.36 0.70 -0.48
N HIS A 130 4.56 0.90 -1.01
CA HIS A 130 5.77 0.35 -0.43
C HIS A 130 6.29 1.17 0.76
N SER A 131 5.88 2.43 0.88
CA SER A 131 6.18 3.25 2.05
C SER A 131 5.42 2.72 3.27
N PRO A 132 6.09 2.46 4.41
CA PRO A 132 5.43 2.15 5.68
C PRO A 132 4.52 3.27 6.17
N LEU A 133 4.61 4.49 5.62
CA LEU A 133 3.70 5.60 5.92
C LEU A 133 2.38 5.53 5.13
N SER A 134 2.31 4.67 4.12
CA SER A 134 1.12 4.48 3.29
C SER A 134 0.09 3.58 3.98
N ASN A 135 -1.20 3.94 3.88
CA ASN A 135 -2.29 3.07 4.31
C ASN A 135 -2.44 1.82 3.41
N PHE A 136 -1.87 1.86 2.21
CA PHE A 136 -1.79 0.75 1.26
C PHE A 136 -0.60 -0.17 1.53
N HIS A 137 0.22 0.13 2.53
CA HIS A 137 1.29 -0.75 2.95
C HIS A 137 0.72 -1.98 3.66
N GLU A 138 1.08 -3.16 3.14
CA GLU A 138 0.74 -4.44 3.74
C GLU A 138 1.48 -4.59 5.06
N CYS A 139 0.75 -4.78 6.15
CA CYS A 139 1.29 -4.96 7.49
C CYS A 139 0.29 -5.71 8.37
N SER A 140 0.77 -6.64 9.19
CA SER A 140 -0.08 -7.26 10.21
C SER A 140 -0.42 -6.25 11.30
N LEU A 141 -1.71 -6.09 11.61
CA LEU A 141 -2.16 -5.30 12.75
C LEU A 141 -3.31 -6.00 13.47
N THR A 142 -3.40 -5.79 14.78
CA THR A 142 -4.46 -6.34 15.62
C THR A 142 -5.31 -5.21 16.16
N HIS A 143 -6.63 -5.32 16.03
CA HIS A 143 -7.55 -4.34 16.59
C HIS A 143 -8.89 -5.00 16.91
N ASP A 144 -9.45 -4.72 18.09
CA ASP A 144 -10.69 -5.34 18.60
C ASP A 144 -10.67 -6.88 18.55
N GLY A 145 -9.52 -7.50 18.83
CA GLY A 145 -9.34 -8.96 18.80
C GLY A 145 -9.26 -9.59 17.41
N ALA A 146 -9.44 -8.81 16.33
CA ALA A 146 -9.27 -9.27 14.96
C ALA A 146 -7.88 -8.93 14.41
N GLN A 147 -7.31 -9.86 13.63
CA GLN A 147 -6.08 -9.63 12.87
C GLN A 147 -6.39 -9.16 11.45
N TYR A 148 -5.63 -8.20 10.98
CA TYR A 148 -5.74 -7.62 9.65
C TYR A 148 -4.37 -7.62 8.96
N THR A 149 -4.40 -7.66 7.64
CA THR A 149 -3.24 -7.61 6.73
C THR A 149 -2.85 -6.18 6.35
N GLY A 150 -3.59 -5.18 6.84
CA GLY A 150 -3.26 -3.77 6.66
C GLY A 150 -4.37 -2.85 7.12
N VAL A 151 -4.07 -1.55 7.07
CA VAL A 151 -5.01 -0.46 7.42
C VAL A 151 -6.23 -0.49 6.51
N GLU A 152 -6.01 -0.67 5.20
CA GLU A 152 -7.08 -0.69 4.19
C GLU A 152 -8.10 -1.81 4.46
N GLN A 153 -7.64 -3.00 4.87
CA GLN A 153 -8.52 -4.13 5.14
C GLN A 153 -9.52 -3.82 6.26
N ARG A 154 -9.01 -3.32 7.40
CA ARG A 154 -9.84 -2.93 8.55
C ARG A 154 -10.80 -1.81 8.15
N TYR A 155 -10.29 -0.78 7.50
CA TYR A 155 -11.08 0.38 7.11
C TYR A 155 -12.28 -0.01 6.23
N GLN A 156 -12.04 -0.83 5.19
CA GLN A 156 -13.12 -1.24 4.27
C GLN A 156 -14.06 -2.27 4.89
N GLN A 157 -13.57 -3.17 5.76
CA GLN A 157 -14.43 -4.09 6.50
C GLN A 157 -15.39 -3.32 7.41
N LYS A 158 -14.89 -2.33 8.17
CA LYS A 158 -15.74 -1.47 9.03
C LYS A 158 -16.77 -0.68 8.23
N LYS A 159 -16.40 -0.23 7.02
CA LYS A 159 -17.35 0.37 6.07
C LYS A 159 -18.48 -0.60 5.72
N ALA A 160 -18.15 -1.84 5.36
CA ALA A 160 -19.12 -2.87 5.00
C ALA A 160 -20.02 -3.28 6.18
N GLU A 161 -19.45 -3.44 7.38
CA GLU A 161 -20.20 -3.73 8.63
C GLU A 161 -21.22 -2.63 8.93
N ARG A 162 -20.81 -1.35 8.79
CA ARG A 162 -21.70 -0.21 9.02
C ARG A 162 -22.85 -0.15 8.02
N ALA A 163 -22.59 -0.55 6.78
CA ALA A 163 -23.59 -0.72 5.74
C ALA A 163 -24.45 -2.00 5.91
N ARG A 164 -24.23 -2.79 6.97
CA ARG A 164 -24.86 -4.09 7.21
C ARG A 164 -24.71 -5.05 6.03
N ASN A 165 -23.56 -4.99 5.37
CA ASN A 165 -23.22 -5.83 4.22
C ASN A 165 -22.20 -6.90 4.62
N ASP A 166 -22.67 -7.89 5.36
CA ASP A 166 -21.84 -8.96 5.91
C ASP A 166 -21.10 -9.74 4.81
N LYS A 167 -21.74 -9.89 3.64
CA LYS A 167 -21.12 -10.54 2.48
C LYS A 167 -19.86 -9.81 2.03
N LEU A 168 -19.92 -8.48 1.87
CA LEU A 168 -18.73 -7.70 1.50
C LEU A 168 -17.71 -7.65 2.63
N ALA A 169 -18.14 -7.54 3.89
CA ALA A 169 -17.24 -7.57 5.04
C ALA A 169 -16.40 -8.87 5.07
N GLN A 170 -17.05 -10.02 4.85
CA GLN A 170 -16.37 -11.33 4.76
C GLN A 170 -15.45 -11.44 3.54
N GLN A 171 -15.82 -10.86 2.40
CA GLN A 171 -14.93 -10.81 1.23
C GLN A 171 -13.70 -9.93 1.47
N ILE A 172 -13.84 -8.84 2.21
CA ILE A 172 -12.74 -7.92 2.52
C ILE A 172 -11.78 -8.59 3.52
N ILE A 173 -12.29 -9.20 4.59
CA ILE A 173 -11.43 -9.84 5.61
C ILE A 173 -10.70 -11.09 5.08
N SER A 174 -11.24 -11.76 4.06
CA SER A 174 -10.58 -12.89 3.38
C SER A 174 -9.57 -12.46 2.30
N THR A 175 -9.54 -11.18 1.93
CA THR A 175 -8.62 -10.65 0.91
C THR A 175 -7.36 -10.07 1.55
N THR A 176 -6.17 -10.44 1.06
CA THR A 176 -4.89 -9.93 1.57
C THR A 176 -4.40 -8.64 0.87
N PHE A 177 -4.76 -8.44 -0.39
CA PHE A 177 -4.22 -7.33 -1.20
C PHE A 177 -5.00 -6.01 -1.02
N PRO A 178 -4.34 -4.90 -0.61
CA PRO A 178 -4.99 -3.61 -0.36
C PRO A 178 -5.80 -3.05 -1.53
N ALA A 179 -5.29 -3.18 -2.77
CA ALA A 179 -6.02 -2.74 -3.95
C ALA A 179 -7.36 -3.46 -4.12
N ARG A 180 -7.41 -4.76 -3.81
CA ARG A 180 -8.63 -5.56 -3.89
C ARG A 180 -9.59 -5.23 -2.73
N GLN A 181 -9.05 -4.99 -1.54
CA GLN A 181 -9.83 -4.53 -0.38
C GLN A 181 -10.52 -3.19 -0.69
N LYS A 182 -9.78 -2.21 -1.22
CA LYS A 182 -10.35 -0.94 -1.67
C LYS A 182 -11.44 -1.14 -2.72
N TYR A 183 -11.17 -1.94 -3.75
CA TYR A 183 -12.14 -2.22 -4.80
C TYR A 183 -13.45 -2.83 -4.28
N LEU A 184 -13.39 -3.72 -3.27
CA LEU A 184 -14.57 -4.25 -2.61
C LEU A 184 -15.28 -3.18 -1.78
N GLY A 185 -14.53 -2.35 -1.06
CA GLY A 185 -15.02 -1.23 -0.27
C GLY A 185 -15.71 -0.12 -1.09
N ASP A 186 -15.26 0.10 -2.33
CA ASP A 186 -15.89 1.02 -3.28
C ASP A 186 -17.30 0.55 -3.69
N LYS A 187 -17.61 -0.75 -3.56
CA LYS A 187 -18.95 -1.32 -3.81
C LYS A 187 -19.90 -1.18 -2.62
N VAL A 188 -19.39 -0.81 -1.44
CA VAL A 188 -20.19 -0.64 -0.24
C VAL A 188 -20.98 0.67 -0.35
N LYS A 189 -22.30 0.56 -0.34
CA LYS A 189 -23.21 1.71 -0.25
C LYS A 189 -23.39 2.09 1.22
N VAL A 190 -22.97 3.30 1.58
CA VAL A 190 -23.12 3.86 2.92
C VAL A 190 -23.60 5.29 2.78
N ASP A 191 -24.25 5.83 3.80
CA ASP A 191 -24.53 7.26 3.88
C ASP A 191 -23.20 8.05 3.92
N ASP A 192 -22.95 8.85 2.88
CA ASP A 192 -21.67 9.53 2.68
C ASP A 192 -21.37 10.55 3.78
N GLU A 193 -22.38 11.25 4.29
CA GLU A 193 -22.20 12.24 5.35
C GLU A 193 -21.78 11.59 6.66
N THR A 194 -22.49 10.53 7.06
CA THR A 194 -22.13 9.74 8.25
C THR A 194 -20.77 9.07 8.07
N TRP A 195 -20.47 8.53 6.89
CA TRP A 195 -19.20 7.85 6.63
C TRP A 195 -18.01 8.81 6.61
N LYS A 196 -18.17 10.07 6.20
CA LYS A 196 -17.08 11.06 6.29
C LYS A 196 -16.57 11.19 7.72
N THR A 197 -17.47 11.36 8.69
CA THR A 197 -17.07 11.52 10.09
C THR A 197 -16.59 10.21 10.69
N THR A 198 -17.36 9.15 10.51
CA THR A 198 -17.07 7.87 11.18
C THR A 198 -15.94 7.10 10.52
N GLY A 199 -15.80 7.20 9.20
CA GLY A 199 -14.66 6.68 8.46
C GLY A 199 -13.35 7.34 8.90
N LEU A 200 -13.32 8.65 9.21
CA LEU A 200 -12.10 9.26 9.76
C LEU A 200 -11.69 8.65 11.09
N ILE A 201 -12.65 8.36 11.97
CA ILE A 201 -12.40 7.67 13.24
C ILE A 201 -11.86 6.25 12.98
N GLU A 202 -12.47 5.50 12.06
CA GLU A 202 -12.01 4.15 11.72
C GLU A 202 -10.62 4.13 11.09
N MET A 203 -10.31 5.11 10.25
CA MET A 203 -8.98 5.28 9.67
C MET A 203 -7.96 5.59 10.77
N TYR A 204 -8.26 6.55 11.65
CA TYR A 204 -7.40 6.89 12.78
C TYR A 204 -7.10 5.67 13.65
N ASN A 205 -8.13 4.89 14.01
CA ASN A 205 -7.97 3.69 14.83
C ASN A 205 -7.12 2.62 14.13
N ALA A 206 -7.32 2.42 12.81
CA ALA A 206 -6.52 1.49 12.02
C ALA A 206 -5.05 1.91 11.93
N VAL A 207 -4.79 3.20 11.68
CA VAL A 207 -3.43 3.77 11.64
C VAL A 207 -2.77 3.70 13.01
N LYS A 208 -3.49 4.02 14.08
CA LYS A 208 -3.00 3.86 15.45
C LYS A 208 -2.64 2.41 15.73
N ALA A 209 -3.49 1.45 15.37
CA ALA A 209 -3.17 0.03 15.52
C ALA A 209 -1.91 -0.35 14.74
N LYS A 210 -1.73 0.11 13.51
CA LYS A 210 -0.53 -0.15 12.72
C LYS A 210 0.78 0.25 13.41
N TYR A 211 0.81 1.39 14.11
CA TYR A 211 2.05 1.89 14.73
C TYR A 211 2.22 1.54 16.21
N PHE A 212 1.13 1.22 16.91
CA PHE A 212 1.14 1.03 18.36
C PHE A 212 0.74 -0.38 18.81
N SER A 213 0.33 -1.28 17.91
CA SER A 213 0.15 -2.69 18.25
C SER A 213 1.52 -3.36 18.36
N LYS A 214 1.92 -3.73 19.57
CA LYS A 214 3.07 -4.59 19.85
C LYS A 214 2.59 -5.92 20.40
#